data_AF-A0AAJ2A065-F1
#
_entry.id   AF-A0AAJ2A065-F1
#
_cell.length_a   1.000
_cell.length_b   1.000
_cell.length_c   1.000
_cell.angle_alpha   90.00
_cell.angle_beta   90.00
_cell.angle_gamma   90.00
#
_symmetry.space_group_name_H-M   'P 1'
#
loop_
_entity.id
_entity.type
_entity.pdbx_description
1 polymer ?
#
loop_
_entity_poly.entity_id
_entity_poly.type
_entity_poly.pdbx_seq_one_letter_code
_entity_poly.pdbx_strand_id
1 'polypeptide(L)'
;MLRAVAASSAEAAPCGTLEGAAGNSFALREGESVNLQRGDETVHGALHVYRDDAVYRVYWQPDGRPEQYVLANAGENSVRLVATPPRGSKVDAGPGTLPSQSVLSCPAS
;
A
#
# COMPACT_ATOMS: atom_id res chain seq x y z
N MET A 1 40.72 8.39 1.59
CA MET A 1 39.74 9.45 1.26
C MET A 1 38.35 8.88 1.49
N LEU A 2 37.68 9.28 2.57
CA LEU A 2 36.32 8.84 2.87
C LEU A 2 35.35 9.80 2.15
N ARG A 3 34.63 9.30 1.13
CA ARG A 3 33.57 10.07 0.47
C ARG A 3 32.32 9.96 1.35
N ALA A 4 31.96 11.04 2.03
CA ALA A 4 30.64 11.18 2.61
C ALA A 4 29.63 11.26 1.44
N VAL A 5 28.76 10.26 1.32
CA VAL A 5 27.61 10.35 0.44
C VAL A 5 26.60 11.23 1.16
N ALA A 6 26.36 12.43 0.62
CA ALA A 6 25.28 13.28 1.08
C ALA A 6 23.97 12.51 0.90
N ALA A 7 23.31 12.17 2.01
CA ALA A 7 21.91 11.77 1.98
C ALA A 7 21.11 13.01 1.60
N SER A 8 20.90 13.22 0.30
CA SER A 8 19.87 14.13 -0.16
C SER A 8 18.54 13.52 0.25
N SER A 9 17.98 13.98 1.37
CA SER A 9 16.58 13.78 1.70
C SER A 9 15.73 14.63 0.76
N ALA A 10 15.83 14.37 -0.55
CA ALA A 10 14.71 14.62 -1.42
C ALA A 10 13.68 13.59 -0.99
N GLU A 11 12.57 14.05 -0.41
CA GLU A 11 11.39 13.21 -0.26
C GLU A 11 11.14 12.60 -1.65
N ALA A 12 11.41 11.30 -1.77
CA ALA A 12 11.27 10.63 -3.06
C ALA A 12 9.85 10.91 -3.54
N ALA A 13 9.72 11.51 -4.73
CA ALA A 13 8.41 11.82 -5.30
C ALA A 13 7.55 10.55 -5.23
N PRO A 14 6.27 10.65 -4.83
CA PRO A 14 5.39 9.50 -4.81
C PRO A 14 5.44 8.81 -6.17
N CYS A 15 5.58 7.49 -6.20
CA CYS A 15 5.57 6.76 -7.46
C CYS A 15 4.18 6.28 -7.87
N GLY A 16 3.16 6.68 -7.12
CA GLY A 16 1.78 6.54 -7.53
C GLY A 16 0.81 6.87 -6.41
N THR A 17 -0.45 6.62 -6.71
CA THR A 17 -1.58 6.76 -5.80
C THR A 17 -2.31 5.44 -5.70
N LEU A 18 -2.54 4.95 -4.48
CA LEU A 18 -3.51 3.88 -4.23
C LEU A 18 -4.90 4.49 -4.12
N GLU A 19 -5.83 4.01 -4.91
CA GLU A 19 -7.21 4.48 -4.95
C GLU A 19 -8.19 3.31 -5.16
N GLY A 20 -9.42 3.46 -4.67
CA GLY A 20 -10.44 2.45 -4.88
C GLY A 20 -10.79 2.35 -6.36
N ALA A 21 -11.00 1.13 -6.87
CA ALA A 21 -11.36 0.96 -8.28
C ALA A 21 -12.68 1.67 -8.66
N ALA A 22 -13.55 1.93 -7.68
CA ALA A 22 -14.82 2.64 -7.84
C ALA A 22 -14.78 4.12 -7.41
N GLY A 23 -13.62 4.65 -6.98
CA GLY A 23 -13.51 6.04 -6.52
C GLY A 23 -12.26 6.36 -5.72
N ASN A 24 -12.19 7.59 -5.23
CA ASN A 24 -11.04 8.16 -4.50
C ASN A 24 -10.96 7.75 -3.01
N SER A 25 -11.64 6.67 -2.62
CA SER A 25 -11.56 6.07 -1.30
C SER A 25 -11.85 4.58 -1.41
N PHE A 26 -11.41 3.81 -0.41
CA PHE A 26 -11.59 2.37 -0.39
C PHE A 26 -11.84 1.86 1.03
N ALA A 27 -12.69 0.83 1.13
CA ALA A 27 -13.02 0.20 2.41
C ALA A 27 -11.90 -0.74 2.88
N LEU A 28 -11.61 -0.75 4.17
CA LEU A 28 -10.69 -1.74 4.75
C LEU A 28 -11.43 -3.08 4.87
N ARG A 29 -11.57 -3.81 3.76
CA ARG A 29 -12.19 -5.13 3.71
C ARG A 29 -11.44 -6.07 2.80
N GLU A 30 -11.55 -7.36 3.07
CA GLU A 30 -11.00 -8.41 2.22
C GLU A 30 -11.58 -8.33 0.80
N GLY A 31 -10.69 -8.36 -0.19
CA GLY A 31 -11.06 -8.33 -1.60
C GLY A 31 -11.46 -6.94 -2.13
N GLU A 32 -11.32 -5.87 -1.33
CA GLU A 32 -11.58 -4.51 -1.83
C GLU A 32 -10.67 -4.20 -3.03
N SER A 33 -11.26 -3.91 -4.19
CA SER A 33 -10.51 -3.54 -5.39
C SER A 33 -9.85 -2.17 -5.22
N VAL A 34 -8.52 -2.15 -5.25
CA VAL A 34 -7.70 -0.95 -5.10
C VAL A 34 -6.64 -0.96 -6.19
N ASN A 35 -6.61 0.12 -6.96
CA ASN A 35 -5.65 0.31 -8.04
C ASN A 35 -4.48 1.16 -7.55
N LEU A 36 -3.28 0.86 -8.06
CA LEU A 36 -2.12 1.73 -7.97
C LEU A 36 -1.96 2.48 -9.30
N GLN A 37 -2.24 3.78 -9.31
CA GLN A 37 -2.06 4.65 -10.47
C GLN A 37 -0.64 5.21 -10.50
N ARG A 38 0.10 4.99 -11.59
CA ARG A 38 1.47 5.47 -11.82
C ARG A 38 1.54 6.21 -13.16
N GLY A 39 1.29 7.52 -13.15
CA GLY A 39 1.15 8.28 -14.40
C GLY A 39 -0.02 7.73 -15.21
N ASP A 40 0.25 7.25 -16.43
CA ASP A 40 -0.76 6.65 -17.32
C ASP A 40 -0.95 5.14 -17.09
N GLU A 41 -0.15 4.51 -16.22
CA GLU A 41 -0.25 3.10 -15.89
C GLU A 41 -1.19 2.88 -14.70
N THR A 42 -2.09 1.89 -14.82
CA THR A 42 -2.92 1.41 -13.71
C THR A 42 -2.54 -0.02 -13.39
N VAL A 43 -2.10 -0.27 -12.15
CA VAL A 43 -1.90 -1.63 -11.65
C VAL A 43 -3.11 -2.02 -10.80
N HIS A 44 -3.89 -2.98 -11.29
CA HIS A 44 -5.04 -3.51 -10.57
C HIS A 44 -4.60 -4.40 -9.41
N GLY A 45 -5.38 -4.39 -8.33
CA GLY A 45 -5.14 -5.24 -7.19
C GLY A 45 -6.29 -5.22 -6.19
N ALA A 46 -6.09 -5.95 -5.10
CA ALA A 46 -7.07 -6.09 -4.04
C ALA A 46 -6.44 -5.95 -2.65
N LEU A 47 -7.25 -5.53 -1.68
CA LEU A 47 -6.85 -5.54 -0.28
C LEU A 47 -7.02 -6.91 0.36
N HIS A 48 -6.08 -7.25 1.22
CA HIS A 48 -6.17 -8.35 2.16
C HIS A 48 -6.04 -7.84 3.58
N VAL A 49 -6.97 -8.24 4.44
CA VAL A 49 -7.02 -7.75 5.82
C VAL A 49 -6.70 -8.89 6.79
N TYR A 50 -5.75 -8.63 7.66
CA TYR A 50 -5.34 -9.56 8.70
C TYR A 50 -5.46 -8.90 10.06
N ARG A 51 -5.78 -9.71 11.06
CA ARG A 51 -5.78 -9.32 12.48
C ARG A 51 -4.68 -10.05 13.22
N ASP A 52 -3.84 -9.26 13.87
CA ASP A 52 -2.70 -9.67 14.67
C ASP A 52 -2.94 -9.09 16.08
N ASP A 53 -3.61 -9.86 16.92
CA ASP A 53 -4.18 -9.43 18.20
C ASP A 53 -5.11 -8.20 18.08
N ALA A 54 -4.67 -7.04 18.57
CA ALA A 54 -5.39 -5.78 18.51
C ALA A 54 -5.09 -4.96 17.24
N VAL A 55 -4.13 -5.39 16.42
CA VAL A 55 -3.65 -4.65 15.26
C VAL A 55 -4.27 -5.23 13.98
N TYR A 56 -4.90 -4.36 13.18
CA TYR A 56 -5.26 -4.68 11.81
C TYR A 56 -4.07 -4.38 10.89
N ARG A 57 -3.72 -5.35 10.06
CA ARG A 57 -2.70 -5.23 9.02
C ARG A 57 -3.39 -5.32 7.68
N VAL A 58 -3.21 -4.29 6.86
CA VAL A 58 -3.79 -4.20 5.53
C VAL A 58 -2.68 -4.39 4.53
N TYR A 59 -2.88 -5.35 3.63
CA TYR A 59 -1.98 -5.64 2.52
C TYR A 59 -2.67 -5.32 1.22
N TRP A 60 -1.92 -4.84 0.24
CA TRP A 60 -2.37 -4.75 -1.15
C TRP A 60 -1.61 -5.79 -1.97
N GLN A 61 -2.33 -6.48 -2.84
CA GLN A 61 -1.78 -7.48 -3.75
C GLN A 61 -2.15 -7.11 -5.19
N PRO A 62 -1.16 -6.95 -6.09
CA PRO A 62 -1.44 -6.78 -7.51
C PRO A 62 -2.10 -8.04 -8.09
N ASP A 63 -3.01 -7.85 -9.03
CA ASP A 63 -3.67 -8.97 -9.73
C ASP A 63 -2.65 -9.84 -10.47
N GLY A 64 -2.80 -11.16 -10.33
CA GLY A 64 -1.90 -12.13 -10.95
C GLY A 64 -0.47 -12.16 -10.38
N ARG A 65 -0.21 -11.47 -9.27
CA ARG A 65 1.06 -11.54 -8.54
C ARG A 65 0.87 -12.20 -7.17
N PRO A 66 1.83 -13.02 -6.70
CA PRO A 66 1.74 -13.65 -5.39
C PRO A 66 2.20 -12.73 -4.24
N GLU A 67 2.93 -11.66 -4.54
CA GLU A 67 3.52 -10.79 -3.53
C GLU A 67 2.46 -9.87 -2.91
N GLN A 68 2.44 -9.81 -1.58
CA GLN A 68 1.59 -8.90 -0.81
C GLN A 68 2.44 -7.79 -0.19
N TYR A 69 1.96 -6.56 -0.32
CA TYR A 69 2.63 -5.38 0.24
C TYR A 69 1.81 -4.83 1.39
N VAL A 70 2.37 -4.78 2.59
CA VAL A 70 1.69 -4.11 3.70
C VAL A 70 1.62 -2.61 3.41
N LEU A 71 0.48 -1.99 3.70
CA LEU A 71 0.31 -0.54 3.70
C LEU A 71 0.92 0.00 4.99
N ALA A 72 2.20 0.34 4.96
CA ALA A 72 2.88 0.96 6.10
C ALA A 72 2.61 2.46 6.11
N ASN A 73 1.92 2.96 7.13
CA ASN A 73 1.61 4.39 7.28
C ASN A 73 2.91 5.22 7.21
N ALA A 74 2.93 6.22 6.34
CA ALA A 74 4.06 7.12 6.12
C ALA A 74 3.72 8.61 6.31
N GLY A 75 2.54 8.90 6.86
CA GLY A 75 2.01 10.25 7.04
C GLY A 75 0.50 10.29 6.80
N GLU A 76 -0.05 11.50 6.81
CA GLU A 76 -1.44 11.71 6.40
C GLU A 76 -1.60 11.35 4.92
N ASN A 77 -2.58 10.51 4.61
CA ASN A 77 -2.88 10.05 3.25
C ASN A 77 -1.67 9.53 2.47
N SER A 78 -0.72 8.89 3.16
CA SER A 78 0.50 8.36 2.54
C SER A 78 0.93 7.04 3.16
N VAL A 79 1.40 6.15 2.29
CA VAL A 79 1.86 4.82 2.67
C VAL A 79 3.15 4.45 1.96
N ARG A 80 3.88 3.50 2.56
CA ARG A 80 4.91 2.71 1.89
C ARG A 80 4.36 1.31 1.65
N LEU A 81 4.44 0.85 0.41
CA LEU A 81 4.21 -0.54 0.07
C LEU A 81 5.49 -1.33 0.36
N VAL A 82 5.40 -2.26 1.31
CA VAL A 82 6.54 -3.08 1.76
C VAL A 82 6.22 -4.55 1.58
N ALA A 83 6.99 -5.24 0.73
CA ALA A 83 6.85 -6.68 0.52
C ALA A 83 7.21 -7.42 1.80
N THR A 84 6.25 -8.13 2.38
CA THR A 84 6.47 -8.93 3.58
C THR A 84 5.42 -10.04 3.66
N PRO A 85 5.78 -11.23 4.18
CA PRO A 85 4.79 -12.26 4.44
C PRO A 85 3.64 -11.72 5.31
N PRO A 86 2.38 -12.10 5.02
CA PRO A 86 1.27 -11.72 5.87
C PRO A 86 1.43 -12.20 7.30
N ARG A 87 0.99 -11.37 8.24
CA ARG A 87 1.03 -11.67 9.67
C ARG A 87 -0.38 -11.62 10.27
N GLY A 88 -0.65 -12.56 11.15
CA GLY A 88 -1.95 -12.69 11.82
C GLY A 88 -2.91 -13.61 11.07
N SER A 89 -4.18 -13.55 11.45
CA SER A 89 -5.26 -14.33 10.84
C SER A 89 -6.07 -13.47 9.88
N LYS A 90 -6.46 -14.04 8.75
CA LYS A 90 -7.29 -13.36 7.76
C LYS A 90 -8.67 -13.01 8.34
N VAL A 91 -9.19 -11.83 8.01
CA VAL A 91 -10.51 -11.34 8.46
C VAL A 91 -11.24 -10.64 7.32
N ASP A 92 -12.57 -10.64 7.34
CA ASP A 92 -13.37 -10.07 6.25
C ASP A 92 -13.35 -8.53 6.23
N ALA A 93 -13.19 -7.89 7.40
CA ALA A 93 -13.22 -6.44 7.52
C ALA A 93 -12.30 -5.92 8.62
N GLY A 94 -11.72 -4.75 8.36
CA GLY A 94 -11.03 -3.87 9.30
C GLY A 94 -11.83 -2.60 9.57
N PRO A 95 -11.24 -1.64 10.31
CA PRO A 95 -11.95 -0.46 10.75
C PRO A 95 -12.03 0.63 9.65
N GLY A 96 -13.21 0.78 9.05
CA GLY A 96 -13.57 1.97 8.28
C GLY A 96 -13.06 2.00 6.84
N THR A 97 -12.80 3.21 6.35
CA THR A 97 -12.36 3.51 4.98
C THR A 97 -11.10 4.37 5.00
N LEU A 98 -10.31 4.29 3.93
CA LEU A 98 -9.21 5.21 3.69
C LEU A 98 -9.52 6.06 2.45
N PRO A 99 -9.14 7.34 2.41
CA PRO A 99 -9.07 8.10 1.17
C PRO A 99 -7.92 7.55 0.30
N SER A 100 -7.78 8.05 -0.94
CA SER A 100 -6.61 7.75 -1.76
C SER A 100 -5.30 8.03 -1.02
N GLN A 101 -4.30 7.16 -1.20
CA GLN A 101 -3.02 7.21 -0.49
C GLN A 101 -1.87 7.46 -1.47
N SER A 102 -1.04 8.45 -1.19
CA SER A 102 0.24 8.64 -1.90
C SER A 102 1.20 7.51 -1.56
N VAL A 103 1.78 6.87 -2.56
CA VAL A 103 2.71 5.75 -2.38
C VAL A 103 4.15 6.22 -2.48
N LEU A 104 4.87 6.17 -1.35
CA LEU A 104 6.24 6.68 -1.20
C LEU A 104 7.33 5.61 -1.38
N SER A 105 6.96 4.37 -1.68
CA SER A 105 7.90 3.30 -2.05
C SER A 105 7.34 2.48 -3.20
N CYS A 106 8.17 2.24 -4.20
CA CYS A 106 7.72 1.64 -5.46
C CYS A 106 7.94 0.14 -5.40
N PRO A 107 6.87 -0.67 -5.42
CA PRO A 107 7.03 -2.10 -5.57
C PRO A 107 7.58 -2.40 -6.97
N ALA A 108 8.55 -3.31 -7.04
CA ALA A 108 9.10 -3.77 -8.31
C ALA A 108 7.98 -4.40 -9.15
N SER A 109 7.85 -3.97 -10.40
CA SER A 109 6.87 -4.45 -11.38
C SER A 109 7.16 -5.87 -11.89
#